data_AF-A0A5R2N170-F1
#
_entry.id   AF-A0A5R2N170-F1
#
_cell.length_a   1.000
_cell.length_b   1.000
_cell.length_c   1.000
_cell.angle_alpha   90.00
_cell.angle_beta   90.00
_cell.angle_gamma   90.00
#
_symmetry.space_group_name_H-M   'P 1'
#
loop_
_entity.id
_entity.type
_entity.pdbx_description
1 polymer ?
#
loop_
_entity_poly.entity_id
_entity_poly.type
_entity_poly.pdbx_seq_one_letter_code
_entity_poly.pdbx_strand_id
1 'polypeptide(L)'
;MTLQDLTWLNPPPHHAIDGDAVRVRTGKETDFWRETFYGFWRDNGHFLYRRVEGDFTAEVTVKGDYKVLYDQAGLMIRLGETH
;
A
#
# COMPACT_ATOMS: atom_id res chain seq x y z
N MET A 1 -14.08 -13.74 3.75
CA MET A 1 -13.43 -12.43 3.94
C MET A 1 -13.23 -11.84 2.56
N THR A 2 -13.69 -10.61 2.35
CA THR A 2 -13.66 -9.94 1.05
C THR A 2 -12.72 -8.73 1.11
N LEU A 3 -12.36 -8.16 -0.04
CA LEU A 3 -11.57 -6.92 -0.06
C LEU A 3 -12.27 -5.75 0.65
N GLN A 4 -13.60 -5.82 0.81
CA GLN A 4 -14.40 -4.79 1.49
C GLN A 4 -14.17 -4.77 3.01
N ASP A 5 -13.64 -5.86 3.58
CA ASP A 5 -13.37 -5.99 5.02
C ASP A 5 -11.99 -5.43 5.41
N LEU A 6 -11.18 -5.02 4.43
CA LEU A 6 -9.84 -4.46 4.65
C LEU A 6 -9.91 -2.98 5.07
N THR A 7 -8.87 -2.53 5.77
CA THR A 7 -8.74 -1.16 6.25
C THR A 7 -7.66 -0.42 5.49
N TRP A 8 -7.91 0.84 5.12
CA TRP A 8 -6.89 1.72 4.55
C TRP A 8 -6.06 2.39 5.63
N LEU A 9 -4.74 2.33 5.48
CA LEU A 9 -3.82 3.34 5.97
C LEU A 9 -3.54 4.31 4.81
N ASN A 10 -3.75 5.61 5.05
CA ASN A 10 -3.68 6.67 4.05
C ASN A 10 -4.55 6.37 2.81
N PRO A 11 -5.88 6.48 2.90
CA PRO A 11 -6.77 6.14 1.79
C PRO A 11 -6.42 6.98 0.54
N PRO A 12 -6.35 6.36 -0.65
CA PRO A 12 -6.10 7.08 -1.88
C PRO A 12 -7.30 7.99 -2.22
N PRO A 13 -7.08 9.08 -2.99
CA PRO A 13 -8.16 9.97 -3.40
C PRO A 13 -9.21 9.25 -4.25
N HIS A 14 -8.80 8.18 -4.97
CA HIS A 14 -9.73 7.33 -5.71
C HIS A 14 -9.33 5.86 -5.57
N HIS A 15 -10.30 5.05 -5.18
CA HIS A 15 -10.22 3.61 -5.24
C HIS A 15 -11.59 3.03 -5.56
N ALA A 16 -11.60 1.82 -6.11
CA ALA A 16 -12.80 1.03 -6.30
C ALA A 16 -12.49 -0.44 -6.02
N ILE A 17 -13.38 -1.10 -5.29
CA ILE A 17 -13.36 -2.54 -5.09
C ILE A 17 -14.32 -3.15 -6.12
N ASP A 18 -13.81 -4.08 -6.92
CA ASP A 18 -14.54 -4.72 -8.01
C ASP A 18 -14.31 -6.24 -7.89
N GLY A 19 -15.24 -6.91 -7.21
CA GLY A 19 -15.11 -8.32 -6.85
C GLY A 19 -13.87 -8.60 -5.99
N ASP A 20 -12.90 -9.30 -6.59
CA ASP A 20 -11.64 -9.71 -5.99
C ASP A 20 -10.46 -8.78 -6.35
N ALA A 21 -10.73 -7.67 -7.03
CA ALA A 21 -9.73 -6.68 -7.40
C ALA A 21 -9.95 -5.34 -6.69
N VAL A 22 -8.86 -4.65 -6.37
CA VAL A 22 -8.87 -3.25 -5.99
C VAL A 22 -8.18 -2.43 -7.08
N ARG A 23 -8.86 -1.38 -7.55
CA ARG A 23 -8.29 -0.38 -8.45
C ARG A 23 -7.95 0.86 -7.64
N VAL A 24 -6.73 1.35 -7.78
CA VAL A 24 -6.21 2.47 -6.99
C VAL A 24 -5.64 3.53 -7.93
N ARG A 25 -5.93 4.80 -7.64
CA ARG A 25 -5.19 5.93 -8.18
C ARG A 25 -4.50 6.65 -7.02
N THR A 26 -3.17 6.70 -7.09
CA THR A 26 -2.35 7.32 -6.03
C THR A 26 -2.64 8.81 -5.90
N GLY A 27 -2.45 9.32 -4.69
CA GLY A 27 -2.29 10.74 -4.43
C GLY A 27 -0.94 11.24 -4.92
N LYS A 28 -0.72 12.56 -4.81
CA LYS A 28 0.59 13.16 -5.11
C LYS A 28 1.53 13.00 -3.92
N GLU A 29 2.83 12.89 -4.21
CA GLU A 29 3.91 12.97 -3.21
C GLU A 29 3.74 11.99 -2.03
N THR A 30 3.29 10.78 -2.36
CA THR A 30 3.08 9.69 -1.40
C THR A 30 4.25 8.71 -1.45
N ASP A 31 4.78 8.32 -0.30
CA ASP A 31 5.90 7.40 -0.20
C ASP A 31 5.96 6.69 1.17
N PHE A 32 6.71 5.59 1.22
CA PHE A 32 7.12 4.94 2.47
C PHE A 32 8.65 4.85 2.50
N TRP A 33 9.27 5.78 3.21
CA TRP A 33 10.73 5.85 3.32
C TRP A 33 11.16 6.32 4.69
N ARG A 34 12.19 5.69 5.26
CA ARG A 34 12.73 6.06 6.56
C ARG A 34 14.23 6.29 6.52
N GLU A 35 14.60 7.57 6.60
CA GLU A 35 15.91 8.16 6.93
C GLU A 35 17.10 7.79 6.04
N THR A 36 17.30 6.52 5.72
CA THR A 36 18.48 5.97 5.03
C THR A 36 18.85 6.84 3.84
N PHE A 37 20.08 7.35 3.85
CA PHE A 37 20.70 8.23 2.83
C PHE A 37 20.03 9.61 2.64
N TYR A 38 18.71 9.68 2.55
CA TYR A 38 18.00 10.90 2.19
C TYR A 38 17.65 11.82 3.38
N GLY A 39 17.76 11.33 4.62
CA GLY A 39 17.55 12.12 5.83
C GLY A 39 16.11 12.59 6.06
N PHE A 40 15.14 12.05 5.31
CA PHE A 40 13.72 12.35 5.49
C PHE A 40 12.89 11.11 5.83
N TRP A 41 11.70 11.37 6.36
CA TRP A 41 10.68 10.38 6.66
C TRP A 41 9.41 10.65 5.85
N ARG A 42 8.88 9.60 5.23
CA ARG A 42 7.57 9.55 4.57
C ARG A 42 6.85 8.28 5.03
N ASP A 43 5.62 8.45 5.51
CA ASP A 43 4.71 7.36 5.90
C ASP A 43 3.30 7.63 5.36
N ASN A 44 3.22 8.20 4.16
CA ASN A 44 1.98 8.70 3.55
C ASN A 44 1.56 7.93 2.29
N GLY A 45 2.25 6.83 1.97
CA GLY A 45 1.86 5.88 0.93
C GLY A 45 0.54 5.16 1.23
N HIS A 46 -0.11 4.64 0.19
CA HIS A 46 -1.41 3.96 0.33
C HIS A 46 -1.25 2.49 0.67
N PHE A 47 -1.90 2.04 1.73
CA PHE A 47 -1.81 0.64 2.18
C PHE A 47 -3.18 0.11 2.59
N LEU A 48 -3.68 -0.88 1.85
CA LEU A 48 -4.90 -1.63 2.19
C LEU A 48 -4.50 -2.90 2.93
N TYR A 49 -4.99 -3.07 4.16
CA TYR A 49 -4.47 -4.11 5.04
C TYR A 49 -5.54 -4.74 5.94
N ARG A 50 -5.18 -5.88 6.50
CA ARG A 50 -5.79 -6.46 7.70
C ARG A 50 -4.69 -6.86 8.66
N ARG A 51 -5.03 -6.99 9.94
CA ARG A 51 -4.15 -7.62 10.92
C ARG A 51 -4.17 -9.12 10.73
N VAL A 52 -3.01 -9.75 10.88
CA VAL A 52 -2.82 -11.21 10.84
C VAL A 52 -1.92 -11.57 12.02
N GLU A 53 -2.22 -12.69 12.68
CA GLU A 53 -1.43 -13.24 13.77
C GLU A 53 -0.90 -14.62 13.37
N GLY A 54 0.33 -14.93 13.78
CA GLY A 54 1.00 -16.18 13.44
C GLY A 54 1.54 -16.23 12.01
N ASP A 55 1.91 -17.44 11.59
CA ASP A 55 2.47 -17.68 10.27
C ASP A 55 1.43 -17.47 9.18
N PHE A 56 1.81 -16.80 8.09
CA PHE A 56 0.93 -16.55 6.97
C PHE A 56 1.68 -16.58 5.64
N THR A 57 0.92 -16.86 4.58
CA THR A 57 1.35 -16.68 3.19
C THR A 57 0.41 -15.69 2.53
N ALA A 58 0.95 -14.77 1.75
CA ALA A 58 0.18 -13.81 0.97
C ALA A 58 0.73 -13.75 -0.45
N GLU A 59 -0.18 -13.73 -1.42
CA GLU A 59 0.14 -13.55 -2.84
C GLU A 59 -0.80 -12.48 -3.40
N VAL A 60 -0.26 -11.64 -4.28
CA VAL A 60 -1.03 -10.63 -5.00
C VAL A 60 -0.50 -10.52 -6.41
N THR A 61 -1.42 -10.39 -7.38
CA THR A 61 -1.06 -9.98 -8.73
C THR A 61 -1.15 -8.46 -8.83
N VAL A 62 -0.04 -7.80 -9.16
CA VAL A 62 0.00 -6.34 -9.32
C VAL A 62 0.09 -6.00 -10.79
N LYS A 63 -0.84 -5.16 -11.26
CA LYS A 63 -0.83 -4.56 -12.59
C LYS A 63 -0.82 -3.05 -12.42
N GLY A 64 0.26 -2.41 -12.86
CA GLY A 64 0.43 -0.96 -12.79
C GLY A 64 0.71 -0.38 -14.16
N ASP A 65 0.28 0.85 -14.36
CA ASP A 65 0.61 1.70 -15.51
C ASP A 65 1.70 2.69 -15.09
N TYR A 66 2.90 2.16 -14.82
CA TYR A 66 4.04 2.92 -14.29
C TYR A 66 4.60 3.85 -15.36
N LYS A 67 4.64 5.15 -15.09
CA LYS A 67 4.93 6.19 -16.09
C LYS A 67 5.97 7.20 -15.62
N VAL A 68 6.06 7.41 -14.31
CA VAL A 68 6.93 8.42 -13.71
C VAL A 68 7.95 7.74 -12.80
N LEU A 69 9.14 8.34 -12.70
CA LEU A 69 10.17 7.90 -11.78
C LEU A 69 9.58 7.80 -10.36
N TYR A 70 9.83 6.68 -9.70
CA TYR A 70 9.34 6.33 -8.36
C TYR A 70 7.85 5.99 -8.23
N ASP A 71 7.15 5.73 -9.35
CA ASP A 71 5.86 5.03 -9.27
C ASP A 71 6.06 3.64 -8.65
N GLN A 72 5.26 3.34 -7.62
CA GLN A 72 5.39 2.13 -6.81
C GLN A 72 4.03 1.44 -6.62
N ALA A 73 4.02 0.11 -6.72
CA ALA A 73 2.90 -0.72 -6.30
C ALA A 73 3.43 -2.12 -5.93
N GLY A 74 2.79 -2.77 -4.96
CA GLY A 74 3.31 -4.03 -4.44
C GLY A 74 2.52 -4.57 -3.25
N LEU A 75 3.13 -5.53 -2.58
CA LEU A 75 2.71 -6.05 -1.29
C LEU A 75 3.54 -5.37 -0.19
N MET A 76 2.91 -5.06 0.94
CA MET A 76 3.57 -4.53 2.12
C MET A 76 3.22 -5.40 3.33
N ILE A 77 4.24 -5.65 4.15
CA ILE A 77 4.09 -6.18 5.51
C ILE A 77 4.46 -5.04 6.44
N ARG A 78 3.64 -4.80 7.45
CA ARG A 78 3.81 -3.69 8.38
C ARG A 78 3.44 -4.13 9.78
N LEU A 79 4.33 -3.86 10.73
CA LEU A 79 4.09 -3.98 12.16
C LEU A 79 3.67 -2.61 12.74
N GLY A 80 4.28 -1.53 12.26
CA GLY A 80 3.98 -0.15 12.65
C GLY A 80 4.74 0.88 11.80
N GLU A 81 4.71 2.15 12.21
CA GLU A 81 5.41 3.24 11.49
C GLU A 81 6.93 3.04 11.40
N THR A 82 7.49 2.28 12.33
CA THR A 82 8.93 2.05 12.44
C THR A 82 9.36 0.64 12.03
N HIS A 83 8.42 -0.25 11.68
CA HIS A 83 8.68 -1.68 11.41
C HIS A 83 7.68 -2.27 10.42
#